data_AF-A0A955KDH4-F1
#
_entry.id   AF-A0A955KDH4-F1
#
_cell.length_a   1.000
_cell.length_b   1.000
_cell.length_c   1.000
_cell.angle_alpha   90.00
_cell.angle_beta   90.00
_cell.angle_gamma   90.00
#
_symmetry.space_group_name_H-M   'P 1'
#
loop_
_entity.id
_entity.type
_entity.pdbx_description
1 polymer ?
#
loop_
_entity_poly.entity_id
_entity_poly.type
_entity_poly.pdbx_seq_one_letter_code
_entity_poly.pdbx_strand_id
1 'polypeptide(L)' 'MKYILEEFRVGLAVELEHGTGDPETNVTNGDEVMIAKIAWAHLKEIPDYYTRLLKMEKEAGS' A
#
# COMPACT_ATOMS: atom_id res chain seq x y z
N MET A 1 11.15 -7.00 -13.09
CA MET A 1 11.89 -6.59 -11.87
C MET A 1 11.67 -5.12 -11.51
N LYS A 2 12.04 -4.16 -12.38
CA LYS A 2 11.91 -2.71 -12.08
C LYS A 2 10.49 -2.27 -11.73
N TYR A 3 9.48 -2.78 -12.44
CA TYR A 3 8.07 -2.46 -12.18
C TYR A 3 7.58 -2.95 -10.82
N ILE A 4 7.96 -4.16 -10.39
CA ILE A 4 7.59 -4.72 -9.09
C ILE A 4 8.20 -3.91 -7.94
N LEU A 5 9.42 -3.41 -8.10
CA LEU A 5 10.06 -2.56 -7.08
C LEU A 5 9.34 -1.23 -6.90
N GLU A 6 8.86 -0.62 -7.99
CA GLU A 6 8.12 0.64 -7.90
C GLU A 6 6.74 0.43 -7.28
N GLU A 7 6.02 -0.62 -7.69
CA GLU A 7 4.75 -1.00 -7.05
C GLU A 7 4.93 -1.24 -5.55
N PHE A 8 6.01 -1.93 -5.15
CA PHE A 8 6.29 -2.19 -3.74
C PHE A 8 6.60 -0.91 -2.98
N ARG A 9 7.38 0.00 -3.58
CA ARG A 9 7.71 1.31 -2.99
C ARG A 9 6.46 2.16 -2.78
N VAL A 10 5.56 2.19 -3.75
CA VAL A 10 4.26 2.87 -3.63
C VAL A 10 3.43 2.22 -2.53
N GLY A 11 3.36 0.89 -2.50
CA GLY A 11 2.63 0.16 -1.47
C GLY A 11 3.10 0.45 -0.06
N LEU A 12 4.42 0.52 0.16
CA LEU A 12 4.97 0.90 1.47
C LEU A 12 4.49 2.28 1.94
N ALA A 13 4.34 3.26 1.02
CA ALA A 13 3.87 4.59 1.37
C ALA A 13 2.38 4.60 1.73
N VAL A 14 1.55 3.92 0.93
CA VAL A 14 0.10 3.81 1.16
C VAL A 14 -0.20 3.12 2.49
N GLU A 15 0.41 1.95 2.72
CA GLU A 15 0.15 1.20 3.96
C GLU A 15 0.71 1.90 5.21
N LEU A 16 1.78 2.70 5.07
CA LEU A 16 2.28 3.54 6.16
C LEU A 16 1.30 4.67 6.51
N GLU A 17 0.69 5.29 5.50
CA GLU A 17 -0.35 6.29 5.72
C GLU A 17 -1.52 5.72 6.53
N HIS A 18 -2.02 4.53 6.17
CA HIS A 18 -3.04 3.84 6.96
C HIS A 18 -2.56 3.45 8.36
N GLY A 19 -1.29 3.06 8.49
CA GLY A 19 -0.65 2.69 9.75
C GLY A 19 -0.36 3.85 10.72
N THR A 20 -0.59 5.11 10.30
CA THR A 20 -0.25 6.29 11.10
C THR A 20 -1.30 7.42 11.06
N GLY A 21 -2.22 7.41 10.09
CA GLY A 21 -3.18 8.48 9.86
C GLY A 21 -4.43 8.45 10.74
N ASP A 22 -5.10 7.29 10.84
CA ASP A 22 -6.38 7.16 11.54
C ASP A 22 -6.34 6.07 12.64
N PRO A 23 -6.43 6.43 13.93
CA PRO A 23 -6.42 5.47 15.03
C PRO A 23 -7.55 4.44 15.00
N GLU A 24 -8.70 4.71 14.37
CA GLU A 24 -9.82 3.76 14.29
C GLU A 24 -9.49 2.55 13.40
N THR A 25 -8.74 2.79 12.31
CA THR A 25 -8.41 1.78 11.31
C THR A 25 -6.93 1.36 11.33
N ASN A 26 -6.13 1.94 12.22
CA ASN A 26 -4.71 1.61 12.37
C ASN A 26 -4.49 0.21 12.95
N VAL A 27 -4.02 -0.71 12.11
CA VAL A 27 -3.70 -2.10 12.50
C VAL A 27 -2.21 -2.42 12.53
N THR A 28 -1.34 -1.52 12.05
CA THR A 28 0.12 -1.75 11.97
C THR A 28 0.90 -0.94 12.98
N ASN A 29 0.33 0.14 13.52
CA ASN A 29 0.98 1.09 14.42
C ASN A 29 2.35 1.57 13.90
N GLY A 30 2.45 1.78 12.59
CA GLY A 30 3.68 2.18 11.91
C GLY A 30 4.79 1.12 11.88
N ASP A 31 4.52 -0.14 12.23
CA ASP A 31 5.51 -1.22 12.13
C ASP A 31 5.87 -1.49 10.66
N GLU A 32 7.12 -1.15 10.30
CA GLU A 32 7.62 -1.22 8.92
C GLU A 32 7.58 -2.64 8.34
N VAL A 33 7.75 -3.67 9.17
CA VAL A 33 7.76 -5.07 8.72
C VAL A 33 6.34 -5.55 8.43
N MET A 34 5.35 -5.16 9.24
CA MET A 34 3.94 -5.43 8.97
C MET A 34 3.48 -4.72 7.70
N ILE A 35 3.81 -3.43 7.55
CA ILE A 35 3.55 -2.65 6.34
C ILE A 35 4.12 -3.34 5.10
N ALA A 36 5.39 -3.74 5.14
CA ALA A 36 6.04 -4.44 4.04
C ALA A 36 5.36 -5.78 3.68
N LYS A 37 4.88 -6.53 4.68
CA LYS A 37 4.17 -7.80 4.45
C LYS A 37 2.82 -7.59 3.79
N ILE A 38 2.06 -6.56 4.18
CA ILE A 38 0.76 -6.24 3.57
C ILE A 38 0.96 -5.82 2.12
N ALA A 39 1.87 -4.88 1.87
CA ALA A 39 2.19 -4.45 0.51
C ALA A 39 2.67 -5.61 -0.37
N TRP A 40 3.47 -6.52 0.19
CA TRP A 40 3.91 -7.71 -0.52
C TRP A 40 2.76 -8.69 -0.81
N ALA A 41 1.84 -8.88 0.14
CA ALA A 41 0.68 -9.76 -0.05
C ALA A 41 -0.18 -9.29 -1.24
N HIS A 42 -0.47 -7.99 -1.34
CA HIS A 42 -1.22 -7.43 -2.48
C HIS A 42 -0.51 -7.69 -3.82
N LEU A 43 0.81 -7.50 -3.90
CA LEU A 43 1.56 -7.76 -5.13
C LEU A 43 1.67 -9.24 -5.49
N LYS A 44 1.54 -10.13 -4.51
CA LYS A 44 1.46 -11.58 -4.74
C LYS A 44 0.12 -12.00 -5.34
N GLU A 45 -0.95 -11.25 -5.10
CA GLU A 45 -2.28 -11.46 -5.67
C GLU A 45 -2.43 -10.78 -7.03
N ILE A 46 -2.05 -9.50 -7.11
CA ILE A 46 -2.19 -8.64 -8.28
C ILE A 46 -0.90 -7.86 -8.48
N PRO A 47 -0.07 -8.17 -9.50
CA PRO A 47 1.26 -7.57 -9.65
C PRO A 47 1.29 -6.05 -9.87
N ASP A 48 0.18 -5.42 -10.26
CA ASP A 48 -0.01 -3.98 -10.49
C ASP A 48 -1.06 -3.38 -9.54
N TYR A 49 -1.23 -3.96 -8.34
CA TYR A 49 -2.26 -3.60 -7.37
C TYR A 49 -2.30 -2.10 -7.06
N TYR A 50 -1.14 -1.49 -6.76
CA TYR A 50 -1.10 -0.10 -6.31
C TYR A 50 -1.31 0.87 -7.46
N THR A 51 -0.89 0.54 -8.68
CA THR A 51 -1.30 1.30 -9.86
C THR A 51 -2.83 1.32 -10.03
N ARG A 52 -3.51 0.20 -9.79
CA ARG A 52 -4.98 0.14 -9.87
C ARG A 52 -5.65 0.91 -8.74
N LEU A 53 -5.13 0.79 -7.52
CA LEU A 53 -5.61 1.51 -6.35
C LEU A 53 -5.57 3.03 -6.59
N LEU A 54 -4.40 3.56 -6.96
CA LEU A 54 -4.21 4.99 -7.21
C LEU A 54 -5.14 5.52 -8.32
N LYS A 55 -5.41 4.70 -9.33
CA LYS A 55 -6.38 5.06 -10.38
C LYS A 55 -7.79 5.20 -9.80
N MET A 56 -8.23 4.21 -9.02
CA MET A 56 -9.56 4.22 -8.39
C MET A 56 -9.71 5.38 -7.41
N GLU A 57 -8.70 5.65 -6.57
CA GLU A 57 -8.69 6.77 -5.62
C GLU A 57 -8.79 8.12 -6.33
N LYS A 58 -8.03 8.30 -7.41
CA LYS A 58 -8.12 9.49 -8.26
C LYS A 58 -9.50 9.68 -8.87
N GLU A 59 -10.15 8.59 -9.31
CA GLU A 59 -11.52 8.62 -9.84
C GLU A 59 -12.54 8.97 -8.73
N ALA A 60 -12.26 8.57 -7.49
CA ALA A 60 -13.06 8.92 -6.30
C ALA A 60 -12.80 10.34 -5.77
N GLY A 61 -11.74 11.01 -6.22
CA GLY A 61 -11.34 12.35 -5.76
C GLY A 61 -10.63 12.36 -4.41
N SER A 62 -9.99 11.23 -4.05
CA SER A 62 -9.09 11.16 -2.90
C SER A 62 -7.72 11.78 -3.21
#